data_AF-A0A5N9BLR2-F1
#
_entry.id   AF-A0A5N9BLR2-F1
#
_cell.length_a   1.000
_cell.length_b   1.000
_cell.length_c   1.000
_cell.angle_alpha   90.00
_cell.angle_beta   90.00
_cell.angle_gamma   90.00
#
_symmetry.space_group_name_H-M   'P 1'
#
loop_
_entity.id
_entity.type
_entity.pdbx_description
1 polymer ?
#
loop_
_entity_poly.entity_id
_entity_poly.type
_entity_poly.pdbx_seq_one_letter_code
_entity_poly.pdbx_strand_id
1 'polypeptide(L)'
;MTSERISDESPAVLLFPQFESELYRTAASEVAGLSEDQLDFESDKWGWSKWSIRRHLSHMASGNFRWFWQRWGLQMFPDGAPPNAPSDEETRLLTQSNYDRRMDENLYWDIEVILQKLHQGLVLGQAILSRETAGSMQSKEFEFSDDGKWPWFYKIHGAGLRRDTEVNTRIWFSLETIFRHRYYEHITHLYNIQRIKLAQGLATKSEVPIEGYMALAGWDLSKP
;
A
#
# COMPACT_ATOMS: atom_id res chain seq x y z
N MET A 1 21.56 -13.64 -10.83
CA MET A 1 21.71 -12.40 -11.62
C MET A 1 21.95 -11.28 -10.64
N THR A 2 23.12 -10.64 -10.71
CA THR A 2 23.39 -9.41 -9.96
C THR A 2 22.46 -8.35 -10.50
N SER A 3 21.43 -7.99 -9.73
CA SER A 3 20.62 -6.80 -9.99
C SER A 3 21.60 -5.63 -10.11
N GLU A 4 21.70 -5.03 -11.29
CA GLU A 4 22.48 -3.80 -11.45
C GLU A 4 21.89 -2.78 -10.48
N ARG A 5 22.69 -2.39 -9.50
CA ARG A 5 22.28 -1.41 -8.50
C ARG A 5 21.97 -0.11 -9.24
N ILE A 6 20.71 0.32 -9.16
CA ILE A 6 20.27 1.63 -9.67
C ILE A 6 21.16 2.70 -9.03
N SER A 7 21.75 3.57 -9.86
CA SER A 7 22.62 4.66 -9.39
C SER A 7 21.81 5.65 -8.56
N ASP A 8 22.40 6.21 -7.51
CA ASP A 8 21.75 7.18 -6.61
C ASP A 8 21.18 8.41 -7.34
N GLU A 9 21.76 8.79 -8.49
CA GLU A 9 21.29 9.91 -9.33
C GLU A 9 20.13 9.52 -10.28
N SER A 10 19.78 8.24 -10.33
CA SER A 10 18.71 7.76 -11.22
C SER A 10 17.34 8.25 -10.74
N PRO A 11 16.38 8.51 -11.64
CA PRO A 11 15.01 8.83 -11.26
C PRO A 11 14.39 7.74 -10.37
N ALA A 12 13.74 8.13 -9.27
CA ALA A 12 13.17 7.19 -8.31
C ALA A 12 12.03 6.32 -8.90
N VAL A 13 11.40 6.76 -9.99
CA VAL A 13 10.42 5.96 -10.74
C VAL A 13 10.96 4.59 -11.19
N LEU A 14 12.29 4.46 -11.37
CA LEU A 14 12.94 3.19 -11.72
C LEU A 14 13.00 2.20 -10.55
N LEU A 15 12.93 2.68 -9.31
CA LEU A 15 12.91 1.82 -8.12
C LEU A 15 11.54 1.14 -7.94
N PHE A 16 10.46 1.81 -8.36
CA PHE A 16 9.09 1.38 -8.11
C PHE A 16 8.19 1.53 -9.35
N PRO A 17 8.55 0.93 -10.49
CA PRO A 17 7.80 1.09 -11.74
C PRO A 17 6.34 0.62 -11.64
N GLN A 18 6.04 -0.30 -10.72
CA GLN A 18 4.70 -0.87 -10.52
C GLN A 18 3.66 0.20 -10.13
N PHE A 19 4.09 1.31 -9.50
CA PHE A 19 3.20 2.41 -9.11
C PHE A 19 2.68 3.21 -10.31
N GLU A 20 3.31 3.12 -11.48
CA GLU A 20 2.93 3.93 -12.65
C GLU A 20 1.54 3.54 -13.15
N SER A 21 1.30 2.23 -13.27
CA SER A 21 0.03 1.74 -13.82
C SER A 21 -0.29 0.31 -13.44
N GLU A 22 0.71 -0.52 -13.13
CA GLU A 22 0.51 -1.95 -12.89
C GLU A 22 -0.39 -2.21 -11.69
N LEU A 23 -0.09 -1.60 -10.54
CA LEU A 23 -0.89 -1.81 -9.32
C LEU A 23 -2.37 -1.44 -9.52
N TYR A 24 -2.64 -0.33 -10.20
CA TYR A 24 -4.01 0.08 -10.50
C TYR A 24 -4.70 -0.88 -11.49
N ARG A 25 -4.05 -1.19 -12.62
CA ARG A 25 -4.62 -2.04 -13.66
C ARG A 25 -4.93 -3.44 -13.13
N THR A 26 -4.01 -4.00 -12.34
CA THR A 26 -4.19 -5.30 -11.70
C THR A 26 -5.41 -5.26 -10.77
N ALA A 27 -5.48 -4.29 -9.85
CA ALA A 27 -6.62 -4.15 -8.94
C ALA A 27 -7.95 -3.95 -9.65
N ALA A 28 -8.01 -3.03 -10.62
CA ALA A 28 -9.21 -2.74 -11.41
C ALA A 28 -9.67 -3.97 -12.19
N SER A 29 -8.74 -4.73 -12.79
CA SER A 29 -9.08 -5.94 -13.52
C SER A 29 -9.66 -7.03 -12.63
N GLU A 30 -9.13 -7.19 -11.40
CA GLU A 30 -9.58 -8.24 -10.50
C GLU A 30 -11.01 -8.02 -9.99
N VAL A 31 -11.45 -6.76 -9.86
CA VAL A 31 -12.80 -6.41 -9.38
C VAL A 31 -13.80 -6.12 -10.50
N ALA A 32 -13.35 -6.03 -11.76
CA ALA A 32 -14.20 -5.71 -12.89
C ALA A 32 -15.31 -6.76 -13.08
N GLY A 33 -16.56 -6.30 -13.10
CA GLY A 33 -17.75 -7.11 -13.37
C GLY A 33 -18.17 -8.04 -12.22
N LEU A 34 -17.59 -7.87 -11.03
CA LEU A 34 -18.09 -8.56 -9.83
C LEU A 34 -19.43 -7.97 -9.39
N SER A 35 -20.34 -8.82 -8.93
CA SER A 35 -21.58 -8.37 -8.27
C SER A 35 -21.32 -7.87 -6.85
N GLU A 36 -22.27 -7.14 -6.27
CA GLU A 36 -22.20 -6.72 -4.86
C GLU A 36 -21.98 -7.92 -3.92
N ASP A 37 -22.73 -9.01 -4.09
CA ASP A 37 -22.56 -10.24 -3.31
C ASP A 37 -21.15 -10.83 -3.42
N GLN A 38 -20.52 -10.73 -4.59
CA GLN A 38 -19.16 -11.22 -4.81
C GLN A 38 -18.10 -10.30 -4.18
N LEU A 39 -18.34 -8.99 -4.26
CA LEU A 39 -17.50 -7.96 -3.64
C LEU A 39 -17.53 -8.03 -2.12
N ASP A 40 -18.66 -8.44 -1.56
CA ASP A 40 -18.97 -8.43 -0.13
C ASP A 40 -18.96 -9.83 0.51
N PHE A 41 -18.56 -10.87 -0.24
CA PHE A 41 -18.35 -12.21 0.29
C PHE A 41 -17.28 -12.22 1.40
N GLU A 42 -17.60 -12.87 2.52
CA GLU A 42 -16.70 -13.12 3.63
C GLU A 42 -16.82 -14.57 4.10
N SER A 43 -15.76 -15.07 4.76
CA SER A 43 -15.75 -16.41 5.34
C SER A 43 -14.82 -16.49 6.54
N ASP A 44 -15.23 -17.24 7.56
CA ASP A 44 -14.38 -17.57 8.72
C ASP A 44 -13.45 -18.76 8.48
N LYS A 45 -13.52 -19.40 7.30
CA LYS A 45 -12.71 -20.58 6.99
C LYS A 45 -11.21 -20.26 6.90
N TRP A 46 -10.84 -19.05 6.47
CA TRP A 46 -9.47 -18.58 6.40
C TRP A 46 -9.32 -17.19 7.02
N GLY A 47 -8.16 -16.90 7.62
CA GLY A 47 -7.90 -15.60 8.23
C GLY A 47 -8.01 -14.45 7.23
N TRP A 48 -7.56 -14.68 5.99
CA TRP A 48 -7.60 -13.70 4.90
C TRP A 48 -9.01 -13.50 4.30
N SER A 49 -9.99 -14.38 4.55
CA SER A 49 -11.36 -14.22 4.04
C SER A 49 -12.31 -13.51 5.00
N LYS A 50 -11.82 -13.07 6.16
CA LYS A 50 -12.59 -12.24 7.10
C LYS A 50 -12.84 -10.82 6.59
N TRP A 51 -12.09 -10.39 5.59
CA TRP A 51 -12.33 -9.17 4.85
C TRP A 51 -12.79 -9.53 3.46
N SER A 52 -13.83 -8.87 2.99
CA SER A 52 -14.30 -8.97 1.61
C SER A 52 -13.30 -8.39 0.60
N ILE A 53 -13.54 -8.64 -0.69
CA ILE A 53 -12.77 -8.04 -1.80
C ILE A 53 -12.80 -6.51 -1.69
N ARG A 54 -13.98 -5.94 -1.40
CA ARG A 54 -14.16 -4.50 -1.25
C ARG A 54 -13.34 -3.94 -0.09
N ARG A 55 -13.31 -4.62 1.05
CA ARG A 55 -12.53 -4.20 2.22
C ARG A 55 -11.03 -4.26 1.97
N HIS A 56 -10.55 -5.27 1.24
CA HIS A 56 -9.15 -5.33 0.80
C HIS A 56 -8.79 -4.18 -0.12
N LEU A 57 -9.63 -3.88 -1.13
CA LEU A 57 -9.38 -2.76 -2.03
C LEU A 57 -9.45 -1.41 -1.30
N SER A 58 -10.39 -1.25 -0.36
CA SER A 58 -10.53 -0.07 0.49
C SER A 58 -9.29 0.16 1.38
N HIS A 59 -8.72 -0.91 1.93
CA HIS A 59 -7.45 -0.85 2.65
C HIS A 59 -6.29 -0.41 1.73
N MET A 60 -6.18 -1.00 0.54
CA MET A 60 -5.15 -0.62 -0.44
C MET A 60 -5.21 0.87 -0.77
N ALA A 61 -6.41 1.41 -0.99
CA ALA A 61 -6.63 2.83 -1.25
C ALA A 61 -6.26 3.71 -0.04
N SER A 62 -6.85 3.44 1.14
CA SER A 62 -6.59 4.22 2.37
C SER A 62 -5.10 4.28 2.72
N GLY A 63 -4.39 3.15 2.57
CA GLY A 63 -2.98 3.06 2.87
C GLY A 63 -2.11 4.04 2.08
N ASN A 64 -2.45 4.31 0.81
CA ASN A 64 -1.68 5.29 0.01
C ASN A 64 -1.77 6.70 0.61
N PHE A 65 -2.96 7.14 1.04
CA PHE A 65 -3.13 8.44 1.68
C PHE A 65 -2.46 8.51 3.05
N ARG A 66 -2.59 7.45 3.86
CA ARG A 66 -1.95 7.37 5.20
C ARG A 66 -0.44 7.50 5.12
N TRP A 67 0.18 6.90 4.11
CA TRP A 67 1.63 6.83 4.02
C TRP A 67 2.24 7.94 3.17
N PHE A 68 1.66 8.27 2.02
CA PHE A 68 2.21 9.30 1.13
C PHE A 68 1.73 10.70 1.47
N TRP A 69 0.47 10.86 1.87
CA TRP A 69 -0.12 12.19 2.04
C TRP A 69 -0.11 12.66 3.49
N GLN A 70 -0.72 11.91 4.41
CA GLN A 70 -0.81 12.29 5.82
C GLN A 70 0.55 12.43 6.49
N ARG A 71 1.53 11.58 6.13
CA ARG A 71 2.87 11.58 6.76
C ARG A 71 3.87 12.47 6.02
N TRP A 72 3.83 12.46 4.68
CA TRP A 72 4.84 13.10 3.84
C TRP A 72 4.35 14.30 3.04
N GLY A 73 3.03 14.45 2.81
CA GLY A 73 2.47 15.39 1.85
C GLY A 73 3.00 16.81 2.01
N LEU A 74 2.94 17.37 3.21
CA LEU A 74 3.42 18.73 3.47
C LEU A 74 4.96 18.86 3.43
N GLN A 75 5.69 17.79 3.74
CA GLN A 75 7.16 17.80 3.69
C GLN A 75 7.68 17.70 2.25
N MET A 76 6.97 16.98 1.37
CA MET A 76 7.37 16.72 -0.01
C MET A 76 6.91 17.79 -1.00
N PHE A 77 5.90 18.56 -0.61
CA PHE A 77 5.29 19.60 -1.44
C PHE A 77 5.25 20.95 -0.71
N PRO A 78 6.43 21.53 -0.37
CA PRO A 78 6.52 22.79 0.38
C PRO A 78 5.93 23.98 -0.39
N ASP A 79 5.91 23.91 -1.72
CA ASP A 79 5.36 24.95 -2.61
C ASP A 79 3.86 24.79 -2.89
N GLY A 80 3.20 23.86 -2.20
CA GLY A 80 1.77 23.57 -2.35
C GLY A 80 1.50 22.19 -2.93
N ALA A 81 0.31 21.67 -2.62
CA ALA A 81 -0.11 20.32 -2.95
C ALA A 81 -0.11 20.05 -4.46
N PRO A 82 0.23 18.82 -4.91
CA PRO A 82 0.13 18.45 -6.31
C PRO A 82 -1.35 18.44 -6.76
N PRO A 83 -1.61 18.48 -8.08
CA PRO A 83 -2.95 18.33 -8.61
C PRO A 83 -3.63 17.06 -8.07
N ASN A 84 -4.93 17.17 -7.75
CA ASN A 84 -5.75 16.08 -7.22
C ASN A 84 -5.33 15.54 -5.85
N ALA A 85 -4.51 16.26 -5.08
CA ALA A 85 -4.36 15.96 -3.67
C ALA A 85 -5.69 16.16 -2.92
N PRO A 86 -6.04 15.30 -1.95
CA PRO A 86 -7.22 15.48 -1.14
C PRO A 86 -7.10 16.73 -0.27
N SER A 87 -8.23 17.36 0.05
CA SER A 87 -8.28 18.44 1.05
C SER A 87 -7.89 17.91 2.44
N ASP A 88 -7.65 18.79 3.41
CA ASP A 88 -7.36 18.37 4.78
C ASP A 88 -8.50 17.54 5.39
N GLU A 89 -9.75 17.95 5.15
CA GLU A 89 -10.92 17.21 5.62
C GLU A 89 -11.05 15.86 4.90
N GLU A 90 -10.85 15.82 3.59
CA GLU A 90 -10.90 14.56 2.85
C GLU A 90 -9.75 13.62 3.28
N THR A 91 -8.55 14.17 3.53
CA THR A 91 -7.41 13.42 4.08
C THR A 91 -7.79 12.78 5.41
N ARG A 92 -8.43 13.53 6.30
CA ARG A 92 -8.93 13.01 7.58
C ARG A 92 -9.91 11.85 7.36
N LEU A 93 -10.89 11.99 6.47
CA LEU A 93 -11.86 10.93 6.17
C LEU A 93 -11.22 9.68 5.55
N LEU A 94 -10.24 9.84 4.65
CA LEU A 94 -9.53 8.74 4.00
C LEU A 94 -8.59 7.98 4.93
N THR A 95 -8.13 8.62 6.01
CA THR A 95 -7.06 8.12 6.90
C THR A 95 -7.50 7.89 8.35
N GLN A 96 -8.68 8.34 8.77
CA GLN A 96 -9.18 8.22 10.13
C GLN A 96 -10.60 7.65 10.12
N SER A 97 -10.69 6.40 9.67
CA SER A 97 -11.93 5.63 9.66
C SER A 97 -12.21 4.99 11.02
N ASN A 98 -13.50 4.81 11.33
CA ASN A 98 -13.96 3.99 12.45
C ASN A 98 -13.70 2.49 12.25
N TYR A 99 -13.30 2.10 11.03
CA TYR A 99 -13.01 0.73 10.66
C TYR A 99 -11.50 0.49 10.60
N ASP A 100 -11.06 -0.69 11.08
CA ASP A 100 -9.63 -1.03 11.15
C ASP A 100 -8.97 -0.91 9.77
N ARG A 101 -8.00 0.02 9.69
CA ARG A 101 -7.03 0.24 8.60
C ARG A 101 -7.62 0.39 7.19
N ARG A 102 -8.89 0.73 7.00
CA ARG A 102 -9.50 0.97 5.67
C ARG A 102 -10.25 2.30 5.63
N MET A 103 -10.84 2.66 4.49
CA MET A 103 -11.68 3.86 4.41
C MET A 103 -13.00 3.65 5.19
N ASP A 104 -13.69 4.74 5.55
CA ASP A 104 -14.98 4.63 6.24
C ASP A 104 -16.03 4.00 5.33
N GLU A 105 -16.60 2.86 5.74
CA GLU A 105 -17.59 2.11 4.94
C GLU A 105 -18.88 2.91 4.73
N ASN A 106 -19.20 3.88 5.59
CA ASN A 106 -20.39 4.73 5.41
C ASN A 106 -20.18 5.85 4.39
N LEU A 107 -18.92 6.13 4.04
CA LEU A 107 -18.56 7.21 3.12
C LEU A 107 -18.02 6.67 1.78
N TYR A 108 -17.28 5.57 1.84
CA TYR A 108 -16.57 4.97 0.71
C TYR A 108 -16.89 3.48 0.64
N TRP A 109 -18.10 3.16 0.17
CA TRP A 109 -18.53 1.78 -0.10
C TRP A 109 -18.51 1.44 -1.59
N ASP A 110 -18.96 2.36 -2.43
CA ASP A 110 -19.04 2.14 -3.88
C ASP A 110 -17.68 1.73 -4.47
N ILE A 111 -17.67 0.65 -5.25
CA ILE A 111 -16.42 0.05 -5.75
C ILE A 111 -15.71 0.97 -6.74
N GLU A 112 -16.46 1.74 -7.54
CA GLU A 112 -15.91 2.70 -8.48
C GLU A 112 -15.26 3.86 -7.72
N VAL A 113 -15.90 4.32 -6.64
CA VAL A 113 -15.32 5.33 -5.74
C VAL A 113 -14.03 4.81 -5.09
N ILE A 114 -14.02 3.56 -4.60
CA ILE A 114 -12.80 2.97 -4.02
C ILE A 114 -11.68 2.90 -5.06
N LEU A 115 -11.98 2.49 -6.30
CA LEU A 115 -11.00 2.47 -7.40
C LEU A 115 -10.49 3.87 -7.74
N GLN A 116 -11.37 4.87 -7.76
CA GLN A 116 -10.96 6.27 -7.96
C GLN A 116 -10.00 6.73 -6.86
N LYS A 117 -10.26 6.37 -5.59
CA LYS A 117 -9.37 6.68 -4.46
C LYS A 117 -8.05 5.91 -4.50
N LEU A 118 -8.08 4.64 -4.93
CA LEU A 118 -6.86 3.89 -5.18
C LEU A 118 -6.00 4.58 -6.25
N HIS A 119 -6.61 4.95 -7.38
CA HIS A 119 -5.94 5.66 -8.46
C HIS A 119 -5.35 7.00 -7.99
N GLN A 120 -6.14 7.82 -7.30
CA GLN A 120 -5.71 9.10 -6.74
C GLN A 120 -4.49 8.90 -5.80
N GLY A 121 -4.52 7.91 -4.92
CA GLY A 121 -3.39 7.60 -4.02
C GLY A 121 -2.13 7.12 -4.77
N LEU A 122 -2.28 6.37 -5.86
CA LEU A 122 -1.14 5.94 -6.70
C LEU A 122 -0.55 7.11 -7.49
N VAL A 123 -1.39 8.02 -8.00
CA VAL A 123 -0.95 9.26 -8.66
C VAL A 123 -0.14 10.14 -7.70
N LEU A 124 -0.53 10.23 -6.43
CA LEU A 124 0.28 10.91 -5.40
C LEU A 124 1.65 10.23 -5.21
N GLY A 125 1.68 8.90 -5.16
CA GLY A 125 2.93 8.13 -5.13
C GLY A 125 3.83 8.44 -6.34
N GLN A 126 3.25 8.49 -7.54
CA GLN A 126 3.98 8.85 -8.76
C GLN A 126 4.48 10.30 -8.77
N ALA A 127 3.68 11.25 -8.26
CA ALA A 127 4.11 12.64 -8.12
C ALA A 127 5.31 12.78 -7.17
N ILE A 128 5.37 11.95 -6.11
CA ILE A 128 6.54 11.86 -5.24
C ILE A 128 7.72 11.26 -6.01
N LEU A 129 7.59 10.06 -6.60
CA LEU A 129 8.69 9.39 -7.31
C LEU A 129 9.28 10.24 -8.44
N SER A 130 8.45 11.04 -9.12
CA SER A 130 8.89 11.91 -10.22
C SER A 130 9.76 13.10 -9.77
N ARG A 131 9.78 13.40 -8.47
CA ARG A 131 10.56 14.51 -7.87
C ARG A 131 11.81 14.04 -7.14
N GLU A 132 11.99 12.72 -7.03
CA GLU A 132 13.03 12.10 -6.22
C GLU A 132 14.04 11.33 -7.09
N THR A 133 15.23 11.15 -6.56
CA THR A 133 16.26 10.25 -7.09
C THR A 133 16.37 9.01 -6.21
N ALA A 134 17.02 7.96 -6.69
CA ALA A 134 17.22 6.76 -5.89
C ALA A 134 17.95 7.06 -4.56
N GLY A 135 18.95 7.95 -4.58
CA GLY A 135 19.67 8.38 -3.38
C GLY A 135 18.82 9.24 -2.43
N SER A 136 17.94 10.09 -2.95
CA SER A 136 17.05 10.89 -2.09
C SER A 136 16.00 10.03 -1.40
N MET A 137 15.51 8.97 -2.06
CA MET A 137 14.59 8.01 -1.45
C MET A 137 15.19 7.27 -0.25
N GLN A 138 16.50 6.99 -0.30
CA GLN A 138 17.22 6.31 0.78
C GLN A 138 17.55 7.23 1.95
N SER A 139 17.82 8.51 1.67
CA SER A 139 18.29 9.47 2.68
C SER A 139 17.16 10.26 3.35
N LYS A 140 16.03 10.49 2.67
CA LYS A 140 14.88 11.18 3.27
C LYS A 140 14.18 10.27 4.27
N GLU A 141 14.14 10.70 5.53
CA GLU A 141 13.48 9.99 6.62
C GLU A 141 12.37 10.82 7.26
N PHE A 142 11.34 10.16 7.80
CA PHE A 142 10.41 10.79 8.75
C PHE A 142 10.38 10.02 10.06
N GLU A 143 10.14 10.74 11.15
CA GLU A 143 10.03 10.17 12.49
C GLU A 143 8.65 9.53 12.70
N PHE A 144 8.64 8.35 13.32
CA PHE A 144 7.45 7.66 13.77
C PHE A 144 7.67 7.08 15.16
N SER A 145 6.57 6.86 15.88
CA SER A 145 6.60 6.22 17.21
C SER A 145 6.00 4.82 17.14
N ASP A 146 6.78 3.80 17.47
CA ASP A 146 6.42 2.39 17.50
C ASP A 146 6.99 1.73 18.77
N ASP A 147 6.15 1.06 19.55
CA ASP A 147 6.56 0.31 20.74
C ASP A 147 7.33 -0.99 20.40
N GLY A 148 7.54 -1.29 19.12
CA GLY A 148 8.33 -2.45 18.67
C GLY A 148 7.53 -3.73 18.55
N LYS A 149 6.20 -3.62 18.49
CA LYS A 149 5.29 -4.78 18.34
C LYS A 149 5.45 -5.56 17.03
N TRP A 150 6.26 -5.09 16.08
CA TRP A 150 6.37 -5.66 14.73
C TRP A 150 7.82 -6.07 14.38
N PRO A 151 8.47 -7.02 15.10
CA PRO A 151 9.88 -7.37 14.86
C PRO A 151 10.19 -7.82 13.42
N TRP A 152 9.22 -8.44 12.74
CA TRP A 152 9.34 -8.88 11.35
C TRP A 152 9.45 -7.70 10.37
N PHE A 153 8.89 -6.54 10.72
CA PHE A 153 8.92 -5.35 9.88
C PHE A 153 10.36 -4.86 9.68
N TYR A 154 11.17 -4.93 10.74
CA TYR A 154 12.60 -4.60 10.73
C TYR A 154 13.39 -5.56 9.84
N LYS A 155 13.04 -6.85 9.86
CA LYS A 155 13.72 -7.86 9.03
C LYS A 155 13.49 -7.63 7.53
N ILE A 156 12.28 -7.20 7.15
CA ILE A 156 11.94 -6.98 5.74
C ILE A 156 12.49 -5.66 5.18
N HIS A 157 12.49 -4.60 5.99
CA HIS A 157 12.83 -3.27 5.50
C HIS A 157 14.31 -2.93 5.69
N GLY A 158 15.01 -3.68 6.54
CA GLY A 158 16.47 -3.64 6.66
C GLY A 158 16.98 -2.25 7.04
N ALA A 159 18.00 -1.78 6.30
CA ALA A 159 18.69 -0.53 6.58
C ALA A 159 17.83 0.74 6.43
N GLY A 160 16.70 0.66 5.73
CA GLY A 160 15.78 1.79 5.56
C GLY A 160 14.86 2.03 6.77
N LEU A 161 15.09 1.31 7.88
CA LEU A 161 14.41 1.51 9.15
C LEU A 161 15.46 1.57 10.26
N ARG A 162 15.57 2.72 10.92
CA ARG A 162 16.49 2.92 12.05
C ARG A 162 15.72 3.20 13.33
N ARG A 163 16.10 2.57 14.43
CA ARG A 163 15.55 2.82 15.76
C ARG A 163 16.49 3.70 16.57
N ASP A 164 15.94 4.65 17.32
CA ASP A 164 16.69 5.49 18.25
C ASP A 164 17.28 4.62 19.37
N THR A 165 18.55 4.86 19.70
CA THR A 165 19.28 4.09 20.72
C THR A 165 18.96 4.55 22.14
N GLU A 166 18.40 5.76 22.30
CA GLU A 166 18.05 6.37 23.59
C GLU A 166 16.55 6.30 23.84
N VAL A 167 15.74 6.63 22.83
CA VAL A 167 14.27 6.60 22.91
C VAL A 167 13.75 5.40 22.13
N ASN A 168 13.66 4.23 22.77
CA ASN A 168 13.37 2.97 22.06
C ASN A 168 12.06 2.95 21.26
N THR A 169 11.11 3.85 21.51
CA THR A 169 9.86 4.00 20.73
C THR A 169 10.02 4.83 19.47
N ARG A 170 11.07 5.65 19.36
CA ARG A 170 11.32 6.49 18.20
C ARG A 170 12.01 5.69 17.10
N ILE A 171 11.44 5.74 15.91
CA ILE A 171 11.99 5.13 14.70
C ILE A 171 11.94 6.09 13.52
N TRP A 172 12.82 5.87 12.55
CA TRP A 172 12.85 6.57 11.28
C TRP A 172 12.64 5.60 10.13
N PHE A 173 11.78 6.01 9.20
CA PHE A 173 11.59 5.30 7.94
C PHE A 173 12.14 6.14 6.81
N SER A 174 13.01 5.53 5.99
CA SER A 174 13.34 6.11 4.68
C SER A 174 12.11 6.16 3.79
N LEU A 175 12.08 7.12 2.85
CA LEU A 175 11.03 7.20 1.85
C LEU A 175 10.99 5.93 0.97
N GLU A 176 12.14 5.36 0.65
CA GLU A 176 12.24 4.07 -0.04
C GLU A 176 11.51 2.95 0.72
N THR A 177 11.72 2.85 2.03
CA THR A 177 11.02 1.88 2.89
C THR A 177 9.51 2.04 2.81
N ILE A 178 9.00 3.27 2.72
CA ILE A 178 7.56 3.51 2.63
C ILE A 178 6.99 3.02 1.30
N PHE A 179 7.65 3.30 0.19
CA PHE A 179 7.23 2.78 -1.10
C PHE A 179 7.29 1.26 -1.16
N ARG A 180 8.35 0.67 -0.61
CA ARG A 180 8.49 -0.79 -0.50
C ARG A 180 7.39 -1.40 0.37
N HIS A 181 7.10 -0.79 1.52
CA HIS A 181 5.99 -1.19 2.39
C HIS A 181 4.66 -1.13 1.64
N ARG A 182 4.37 -0.03 0.95
CA ARG A 182 3.12 0.11 0.18
C ARG A 182 3.02 -0.91 -0.95
N TYR A 183 4.09 -1.15 -1.69
CA TYR A 183 4.12 -2.18 -2.73
C TYR A 183 3.78 -3.55 -2.15
N TYR A 184 4.43 -3.95 -1.06
CA TYR A 184 4.18 -5.24 -0.40
C TYR A 184 2.76 -5.38 0.14
N GLU A 185 2.18 -4.31 0.70
CA GLU A 185 0.77 -4.28 1.09
C GLU A 185 -0.17 -4.45 -0.13
N HIS A 186 0.11 -3.76 -1.25
CA HIS A 186 -0.71 -3.89 -2.46
C HIS A 186 -0.72 -5.32 -2.99
N ILE A 187 0.45 -5.94 -3.19
CA ILE A 187 0.52 -7.31 -3.73
C ILE A 187 -0.10 -8.33 -2.76
N THR A 188 0.05 -8.14 -1.45
CA THR A 188 -0.57 -9.00 -0.44
C THR A 188 -2.10 -8.94 -0.52
N HIS A 189 -2.65 -7.74 -0.62
CA HIS A 189 -4.10 -7.55 -0.70
C HIS A 189 -4.68 -7.97 -2.04
N LEU A 190 -3.95 -7.78 -3.15
CA LEU A 190 -4.31 -8.36 -4.45
C LEU A 190 -4.35 -9.88 -4.39
N TYR A 191 -3.36 -10.52 -3.77
CA TYR A 191 -3.35 -11.97 -3.59
C TYR A 191 -4.55 -12.43 -2.75
N ASN A 192 -4.93 -11.71 -1.69
CA ASN A 192 -6.13 -12.03 -0.92
C ASN A 192 -7.42 -11.90 -1.76
N ILE A 193 -7.55 -10.83 -2.56
CA ILE A 193 -8.68 -10.66 -3.48
C ILE A 193 -8.78 -11.87 -4.42
N GLN A 194 -7.65 -12.31 -5.00
CA GLN A 194 -7.61 -13.48 -5.86
C GLN A 194 -8.02 -14.77 -5.14
N ARG A 195 -7.57 -14.97 -3.90
CA ARG A 195 -7.98 -16.13 -3.08
C ARG A 195 -9.47 -16.13 -2.76
N ILE A 196 -10.03 -14.96 -2.45
CA ILE A 196 -11.46 -14.80 -2.19
C ILE A 196 -12.27 -15.09 -3.46
N LYS A 197 -11.81 -14.64 -4.62
CA LYS A 197 -12.42 -14.98 -5.91
C LYS A 197 -12.42 -16.50 -6.15
N LEU A 198 -11.27 -17.14 -5.94
CA LEU A 198 -11.14 -18.60 -6.11
C LEU A 198 -12.06 -19.37 -5.14
N ALA A 199 -12.24 -18.88 -3.90
CA ALA A 199 -13.16 -19.48 -2.93
C ALA A 199 -14.63 -19.45 -3.37
N GLN A 200 -14.97 -18.49 -4.23
CA GLN A 200 -16.29 -18.34 -4.85
C GLN A 200 -16.39 -19.05 -6.22
N GLY A 201 -15.35 -19.75 -6.67
CA GLY A 201 -15.29 -20.39 -7.99
C GLY A 201 -15.03 -19.43 -9.15
N LEU A 202 -14.54 -18.22 -8.87
CA LEU A 202 -14.27 -17.18 -9.88
C LEU A 202 -12.81 -17.25 -10.37
N ALA A 203 -12.59 -16.86 -11.62
CA ALA A 203 -11.26 -16.79 -12.21
C ALA A 203 -10.50 -15.51 -11.80
N THR A 204 -9.19 -15.63 -11.58
CA THR A 204 -8.27 -14.49 -11.46
C THR A 204 -7.96 -13.90 -12.85
N LYS A 205 -7.46 -12.66 -12.89
CA LYS A 205 -7.20 -11.94 -14.14
C LYS A 205 -5.71 -11.72 -14.43
N SER A 206 -4.87 -11.88 -13.41
CA SER A 206 -3.45 -11.55 -13.44
C SER A 206 -2.66 -12.47 -12.52
N GLU A 207 -1.34 -12.50 -12.72
CA GLU A 207 -0.42 -13.11 -11.75
C GLU A 207 0.03 -12.05 -10.75
N VAL A 208 -0.03 -12.36 -9.46
CA VAL A 208 0.49 -11.50 -8.39
C VAL A 208 1.81 -12.10 -7.90
N PRO A 209 2.91 -11.33 -7.88
CA PRO A 209 4.21 -11.85 -7.48
C PRO A 209 4.22 -12.21 -5.99
N ILE A 210 4.89 -13.32 -5.65
CA ILE A 210 5.12 -13.75 -4.26
C ILE A 210 6.41 -13.11 -3.75
N GLU A 211 6.29 -11.86 -3.31
CA GLU A 211 7.40 -11.02 -2.85
C GLU A 211 7.10 -10.39 -1.47
N GLY A 212 8.11 -9.78 -0.86
CA GLY A 212 7.94 -9.02 0.38
C GLY A 212 7.37 -9.86 1.52
N TYR A 213 6.23 -9.44 2.08
CA TYR A 213 5.57 -10.16 3.17
C TYR A 213 5.24 -11.60 2.81
N MET A 214 4.78 -11.83 1.59
CA MET A 214 4.38 -13.15 1.11
C MET A 214 5.55 -14.12 0.96
N ALA A 215 6.78 -13.62 0.90
CA ALA A 215 7.99 -14.44 0.88
C ALA A 215 8.54 -14.77 2.28
N LEU A 216 7.93 -14.25 3.37
CA LEU A 216 8.39 -14.57 4.72
C LEU A 216 8.02 -15.99 5.14
N ALA A 217 8.94 -16.60 5.88
CA ALA A 217 8.67 -17.87 6.56
C ALA A 217 7.45 -17.72 7.49
N GLY A 218 6.47 -18.60 7.31
CA GLY A 218 5.24 -18.61 8.10
C GLY A 218 4.14 -17.66 7.59
N TRP A 219 4.35 -16.95 6.48
CA TRP A 219 3.27 -16.20 5.85
C TRP A 219 2.19 -17.15 5.32
N ASP A 220 0.91 -16.81 5.53
CA ASP A 220 -0.22 -17.65 5.11
C ASP A 220 -0.47 -17.52 3.59
N LEU A 221 -0.03 -18.54 2.85
CA LEU A 221 -0.25 -18.72 1.41
C LEU A 221 -1.31 -19.80 1.09
N SER A 222 -2.12 -20.19 2.07
CA SER A 222 -3.20 -21.17 1.87
C SER A 222 -4.12 -20.77 0.72
N LYS A 223 -4.64 -21.78 0.01
CA LYS A 223 -5.58 -21.64 -1.11
C LYS A 223 -6.93 -22.28 -0.76
N PRO A 224 -8.03 -21.85 -1.41
CA PRO A 224 -9.37 -22.40 -1.21
C PRO A 224 -9.52 -23.90 -1.43
#